data_AF-D8IE94-F1
#
_entry.id   AF-D8IE94-F1
#
_cell.length_a   1.000
_cell.length_b   1.000
_cell.length_c   1.000
_cell.angle_alpha   90.00
_cell.angle_beta   90.00
_cell.angle_gamma   90.00
#
_symmetry.space_group_name_H-M   'P 1'
#
loop_
_entity.id
_entity.type
_entity.pdbx_description
1 polymer ?
#
loop_
_entity_poly.entity_id
_entity_poly.type
_entity_poly.pdbx_seq_one_letter_code
_entity_poly.pdbx_strand_id
1 'polypeptide(L)' 'MIELERYFNIYGDATKALRECNYENASFLFNILLSFFEEDKESIKDYEHLKEVLKKNIEACDILKNNNI' A
#
# COMPACT_ATOMS: atom_id res chain seq x y z
N MET A 1 3.30 15.56 -13.69
CA MET A 1 4.35 14.55 -13.91
C MET A 1 4.40 13.70 -12.66
N ILE A 2 4.18 12.39 -12.78
CA ILE A 2 4.14 11.50 -11.61
C ILE A 2 5.55 11.34 -11.06
N GLU A 3 5.72 11.54 -9.74
CA GLU A 3 6.97 11.29 -9.03
C GLU A 3 7.07 9.83 -8.60
N LEU A 4 7.44 8.95 -9.53
CA LEU A 4 7.49 7.49 -9.31
C LEU A 4 8.34 7.08 -8.08
N GLU A 5 9.40 7.82 -7.77
CA GLU A 5 10.24 7.59 -6.58
C GLU A 5 9.41 7.60 -5.29
N ARG A 6 8.46 8.54 -5.16
CA ARG A 6 7.59 8.65 -3.99
C ARG A 6 6.74 7.39 -3.79
N TYR A 7 6.21 6.84 -4.89
CA TYR A 7 5.42 5.60 -4.86
C TYR A 7 6.27 4.39 -4.42
N PHE A 8 7.46 4.25 -5.00
CA PHE A 8 8.36 3.15 -4.66
C PHE A 8 8.88 3.22 -3.23
N ASN A 9 9.16 4.42 -2.71
CA ASN A 9 9.59 4.60 -1.33
C ASN A 9 8.50 4.15 -0.35
N ILE A 10 7.25 4.57 -0.55
CA ILE A 10 6.13 4.18 0.32
C ILE A 10 5.86 2.67 0.24
N TYR A 11 5.89 2.10 -0.96
CA TYR A 11 5.77 0.65 -1.11
C TYR A 11 6.92 -0.11 -0.41
N GLY A 12 8.16 0.39 -0.56
CA GLY A 12 9.33 -0.15 0.12
C GLY A 12 9.18 -0.14 1.64
N ASP A 13 8.73 0.98 2.20
CA ASP A 13 8.49 1.13 3.63
C ASP A 13 7.34 0.25 4.12
N ALA A 14 6.24 0.14 3.36
CA ALA A 14 5.11 -0.73 3.67
C ALA A 14 5.54 -2.20 3.73
N THR A 15 6.31 -2.65 2.74
CA THR A 15 6.83 -4.03 2.71
C THR A 15 7.86 -4.29 3.79
N LYS A 16 8.66 -3.29 4.18
CA LYS A 16 9.56 -3.38 5.34
C LYS A 16 8.77 -3.54 6.63
N ALA A 17 7.76 -2.69 6.87
CA ALA A 17 6.89 -2.80 8.05
C ALA A 17 6.19 -4.17 8.12
N LEU A 18 5.72 -4.69 6.97
CA LEU A 18 5.12 -6.02 6.88
C LEU A 18 6.11 -7.13 7.30
N ARG A 19 7.38 -7.07 6.85
CA ARG A 19 8.43 -8.04 7.25
C ARG A 19 8.80 -7.96 8.72
N GLU A 20 8.65 -6.79 9.33
CA GLU A 20 8.90 -6.54 10.75
C GLU A 20 7.67 -6.85 11.63
N CYS A 21 6.63 -7.46 11.04
CA CYS A 21 5.33 -7.75 11.68
C CYS A 21 4.62 -6.49 12.23
N ASN A 22 5.00 -5.31 11.77
CA ASN A 22 4.33 -4.06 12.10
C ASN A 22 3.16 -3.84 11.13
N TYR A 23 2.13 -4.69 11.24
CA TYR A 23 1.01 -4.72 10.31
C TYR A 23 0.16 -3.45 10.34
N GLU A 24 0.10 -2.76 11.50
CA GLU A 24 -0.59 -1.46 11.60
C GLU A 24 0.10 -0.40 10.74
N ASN A 25 1.43 -0.28 10.84
CA ASN A 25 2.17 0.66 10.01
C ASN A 25 2.16 0.24 8.52
N ALA A 26 2.24 -1.05 8.23
CA ALA A 26 2.15 -1.56 6.85
C ALA A 26 0.78 -1.21 6.22
N SER A 27 -0.32 -1.47 6.92
CA SER A 27 -1.68 -1.11 6.50
C SER A 27 -1.83 0.39 6.25
N PHE A 28 -1.31 1.21 7.17
CA PHE A 28 -1.29 2.67 7.02
C PHE A 28 -0.55 3.13 5.77
N LEU A 29 0.66 2.61 5.52
CA LEU A 29 1.46 2.98 4.36
C LEU A 29 0.84 2.52 3.04
N PHE A 30 0.23 1.33 2.99
CA PHE A 30 -0.52 0.89 1.80
C PHE A 30 -1.75 1.77 1.54
N ASN A 31 -2.43 2.27 2.58
CA ASN A 31 -3.51 3.23 2.42
C ASN A 31 -3.02 4.58 1.85
N ILE A 32 -1.87 5.09 2.32
CA ILE A 32 -1.25 6.29 1.74
C ILE A 32 -0.94 6.08 0.26
N LEU A 33 -0.32 4.95 -0.09
CA LEU A 33 0.02 4.61 -1.47
C LEU A 33 -1.23 4.56 -2.36
N LEU A 34 -2.32 3.99 -1.84
CA LEU A 34 -3.60 3.95 -2.53
C LEU A 34 -4.16 5.37 -2.75
N SER A 35 -4.08 6.26 -1.76
CA SER A 35 -4.51 7.66 -1.93
C SER A 35 -3.75 8.37 -3.04
N PHE A 36 -2.45 8.11 -3.20
CA PHE A 36 -1.67 8.73 -4.28
C PHE A 36 -2.05 8.14 -5.64
N PHE A 37 -2.27 6.82 -5.73
CA PHE A 37 -2.80 6.23 -6.96
C PHE A 37 -4.18 6.78 -7.33
N GLU A 38 -5.04 7.12 -6.37
CA GLU A 38 -6.32 7.77 -6.62
C GLU A 38 -6.15 9.20 -7.19
N GLU A 39 -5.17 9.96 -6.70
CA GLU A 39 -4.83 11.30 -7.22
C GLU A 39 -4.35 11.25 -8.67
N ASP A 40 -3.54 10.24 -9.02
CA ASP A 40 -2.91 10.10 -10.34
C ASP A 40 -3.61 9.07 -11.26
N LYS A 41 -4.82 8.61 -10.92
CA LYS A 41 -5.50 7.47 -11.57
C LYS A 41 -5.63 7.57 -13.08
N GLU A 42 -5.87 8.77 -13.62
CA GLU A 42 -6.03 9.01 -15.07
C GLU A 42 -4.71 8.84 -15.83
N SER A 43 -3.58 8.93 -15.13
CA SER A 43 -2.23 8.80 -15.69
C SER A 43 -1.63 7.41 -15.48
N ILE A 44 -2.26 6.56 -14.67
CA ILE A 44 -1.81 5.22 -14.34
C ILE A 44 -2.64 4.20 -15.12
N LYS A 45 -2.04 3.63 -16.17
CA LYS A 45 -2.74 2.73 -17.11
C LYS A 45 -3.37 1.50 -16.44
N ASP A 46 -2.74 0.98 -15.39
CA ASP A 46 -3.11 -0.23 -14.66
C ASP A 46 -3.70 0.06 -13.27
N TYR A 47 -4.23 1.27 -13.08
CA TYR A 47 -4.71 1.75 -11.78
C TYR A 47 -5.69 0.81 -11.09
N GLU A 48 -6.69 0.26 -11.81
CA GLU A 48 -7.68 -0.65 -11.21
C GLU A 48 -7.02 -1.93 -10.66
N HIS A 49 -6.03 -2.47 -11.38
CA HIS A 49 -5.28 -3.63 -10.91
C HIS A 49 -4.45 -3.30 -9.67
N LEU A 50 -3.72 -2.17 -9.69
CA LEU A 50 -2.92 -1.73 -8.56
C LEU A 50 -3.78 -1.45 -7.32
N LYS A 51 -4.96 -0.84 -7.50
CA LYS A 51 -5.95 -0.62 -6.45
C LYS A 51 -6.41 -1.92 -5.80
N GLU A 52 -6.74 -2.94 -6.60
CA GLU A 52 -7.12 -4.26 -6.07
C GLU A 52 -5.98 -4.92 -5.28
N VAL A 53 -4.75 -4.85 -5.78
CA VAL A 53 -3.57 -5.39 -5.09
C VAL A 53 -3.37 -4.69 -3.73
N LEU A 54 -3.43 -3.36 -3.69
CA LEU A 54 -3.28 -2.62 -2.44
C LEU A 54 -4.40 -2.91 -1.45
N LYS A 55 -5.66 -3.01 -1.91
CA LYS A 55 -6.78 -3.38 -1.04
C LYS A 55 -6.58 -4.75 -0.40
N LYS A 56 -6.12 -5.75 -1.16
CA LYS A 56 -5.80 -7.09 -0.62
C LYS A 56 -4.67 -7.05 0.39
N ASN A 57 -3.65 -6.23 0.17
CA ASN A 57 -2.55 -6.06 1.12
C ASN A 57 -3.02 -5.39 2.42
N ILE A 58 -3.87 -4.37 2.34
CA ILE A 58 -4.49 -3.70 3.50
C ILE A 58 -5.32 -4.70 4.29
N GLU A 59 -6.22 -5.43 3.62
CA GLU A 59 -7.05 -6.46 4.24
C GLU A 59 -6.19 -7.53 4.93
N ALA A 60 -5.13 -8.01 4.28
CA ALA A 60 -4.21 -8.96 4.87
C ALA A 60 -3.52 -8.41 6.13
N CYS A 61 -3.07 -7.14 6.10
CA CYS A 61 -2.47 -6.49 7.27
C CYS A 61 -3.47 -6.37 8.43
N ASP A 62 -4.72 -6.00 8.13
CA ASP A 62 -5.77 -5.86 9.15
C ASP A 62 -6.14 -7.21 9.78
N ILE A 63 -6.17 -8.28 8.98
CA ILE A 63 -6.34 -9.66 9.47
C ILE A 63 -5.17 -10.05 10.38
N LEU A 64 -3.92 -9.82 9.95
CA LEU A 64 -2.73 -10.18 10.73
C LEU A 64 -2.65 -9.40 12.05
N LYS A 65 -2.96 -8.10 12.02
CA LYS A 65 -3.09 -7.24 13.21
C LYS A 65 -4.08 -7.82 14.22
N ASN A 66 -5.27 -8.25 13.77
CA ASN A 66 -6.32 -8.73 14.65
C ASN A 66 -6.08 -10.15 15.19
N ASN A 67 -5.20 -10.93 14.56
CA ASN A 67 -4.92 -12.31 14.96
C ASN A 67 -3.70 -12.47 15.89
N ASN A 68 -3.03 -11.39 16.30
CA ASN A 68 -1.84 -11.41 17.18
C ASN A 68 -0.77 -12.44 16.75
N ILE A 69 -0.48 -12.55 15.43
CA ILE A 69 0.58 -13.40 14.88
C ILE A 69 1.90 -12.65 14.81
#